data_AF-A0A4Y2C4L5-F1
#
_entry.id   AF-A0A4Y2C4L5-F1
#
_cell.length_a   1.000
_cell.length_b   1.000
_cell.length_c   1.000
_cell.angle_alpha   90.00
_cell.angle_beta   90.00
_cell.angle_gamma   90.00
#
_symmetry.space_group_name_H-M   'P 1'
#
loop_
_entity.id
_entity.type
_entity.pdbx_description
1 polymer ?
#
loop_
_entity_poly.entity_id
_entity_poly.type
_entity_poly.pdbx_seq_one_letter_code
_entity_poly.pdbx_strand_id
1 'polypeptide(L)'
;MIDSTHGTNQYGFELTTRMVHDENHEGLPVTTLFSSRTGSDILLPFFENIKNRIATLKTAILMTDDTNAFVNAWEMTFSDKSVHLLCIWHVNKNINRNKNVKVKISDNKSMIKAEIKDILTEIDETTFNVLVEKFV
;
A
#
# COMPACT_ATOMS: atom_id res chain seq x y z
N MET A 1 -7.52 -0.98 0.76
CA MET A 1 -6.28 -0.19 0.68
C MET A 1 -6.35 0.96 1.69
N ILE A 2 -5.24 1.28 2.36
CA ILE A 2 -5.09 2.48 3.20
C ILE A 2 -3.86 3.23 2.70
N ASP A 3 -3.99 4.54 2.50
CA ASP A 3 -2.89 5.39 2.05
C ASP A 3 -3.01 6.81 2.63
N SER A 4 -1.87 7.48 2.84
CA SER A 4 -1.79 8.86 3.30
C SER A 4 -1.26 9.79 2.21
N THR A 5 -2.06 10.78 1.82
CA THR A 5 -1.60 11.88 0.98
C THR A 5 -0.99 12.99 1.83
N HIS A 6 0.29 13.27 1.60
CA HIS A 6 1.07 14.27 2.32
C HIS A 6 1.09 15.61 1.56
N GLY A 7 1.36 16.71 2.27
CA GLY A 7 1.55 18.02 1.65
C GLY A 7 0.28 18.63 1.02
N THR A 8 -0.90 18.24 1.52
CA THR A 8 -2.19 18.69 0.98
C THR A 8 -2.59 20.10 1.42
N ASN A 9 -1.88 20.68 2.40
CA ASN A 9 -2.19 21.97 3.00
C ASN A 9 -0.94 22.58 3.67
N GLN A 10 -1.02 23.87 4.00
CA GLN A 10 0.07 24.64 4.62
C GLN A 10 0.38 24.28 6.08
N TYR A 11 -0.49 23.49 6.73
CA TYR A 11 -0.39 23.16 8.16
C TYR A 11 0.19 21.77 8.41
N GLY A 12 0.57 21.05 7.35
CA GLY A 12 1.17 19.72 7.47
C GLY A 12 0.20 18.61 7.88
N PHE A 13 -1.12 18.81 7.72
CA PHE A 13 -2.05 17.69 7.86
C PHE A 13 -1.93 16.72 6.69
N GLU A 14 -2.00 15.44 6.99
CA GLU A 14 -2.12 14.35 6.02
C GLU A 14 -3.59 13.95 5.88
N LEU A 15 -3.94 13.52 4.67
CA LEU A 15 -5.22 12.89 4.38
C LEU A 15 -5.02 11.39 4.24
N THR A 16 -5.36 10.64 5.28
CA THR A 16 -5.40 9.18 5.24
C THR A 16 -6.75 8.73 4.69
N THR A 17 -6.74 7.95 3.61
CA THR A 17 -7.97 7.43 2.98
C THR A 17 -7.96 5.91 3.04
N ARG A 18 -9.05 5.31 3.53
CA ARG A 18 -9.34 3.89 3.35
C ARG A 18 -10.25 3.72 2.15
N MET A 19 -9.80 2.92 1.20
CA MET A 19 -10.57 2.48 0.04
C MET A 19 -10.88 0.99 0.15
N VAL A 20 -12.06 0.61 -0.33
CA VAL A 20 -12.47 -0.80 -0.50
C VAL A 20 -12.76 -1.04 -1.98
N HIS A 21 -12.66 -2.29 -2.41
CA HIS A 21 -13.10 -2.68 -3.74
C HIS A 21 -14.57 -3.13 -3.69
N ASP A 22 -15.33 -2.79 -4.71
CA ASP A 22 -16.65 -3.35 -4.95
C ASP A 22 -16.59 -4.61 -5.85
N GLU A 23 -17.75 -5.14 -6.20
CA GLU A 23 -17.89 -6.32 -7.06
C GLU A 23 -17.44 -6.07 -8.51
N ASN A 24 -17.32 -4.80 -8.93
CA ASN A 24 -16.84 -4.39 -10.25
C ASN A 24 -15.34 -4.07 -10.24
N HIS A 25 -14.63 -4.35 -9.14
CA HIS A 25 -13.23 -4.01 -8.91
C HIS A 25 -12.94 -2.50 -8.84
N GLU A 26 -13.96 -1.66 -8.66
CA GLU A 26 -13.79 -0.23 -8.47
C GLU A 26 -13.35 0.10 -7.05
N GLY A 27 -12.38 1.00 -6.92
CA GLY A 27 -11.90 1.48 -5.63
C GLY A 27 -12.76 2.62 -5.10
N LEU A 28 -13.49 2.39 -4.00
CA LEU A 28 -14.36 3.38 -3.37
C LEU A 28 -13.77 3.87 -2.04
N PRO A 29 -13.56 5.18 -1.86
CA PRO A 29 -13.17 5.73 -0.57
C PRO A 29 -14.35 5.63 0.40
N VAL A 30 -14.12 4.99 1.54
CA VAL A 30 -15.19 4.73 2.53
C VAL A 30 -14.99 5.46 3.84
N THR A 31 -13.74 5.81 4.17
CA THR A 31 -13.43 6.61 5.35
C THR A 31 -12.17 7.42 5.14
N THR A 32 -12.14 8.62 5.70
CA THR A 32 -10.99 9.53 5.65
C THR A 32 -10.64 10.03 7.04
N LEU A 33 -9.36 10.25 7.29
CA LEU A 33 -8.82 10.85 8.50
C LEU A 33 -7.93 12.04 8.10
N PHE A 34 -8.17 13.18 8.73
CA PHE A 34 -7.31 14.35 8.65
C PHE A 34 -6.50 14.43 9.93
N SER A 35 -5.18 14.30 9.83
CA SER A 35 -4.31 14.33 11.01
C SER A 35 -2.91 14.83 10.66
N SER A 36 -2.29 15.58 11.56
CA SER A 36 -0.87 15.94 11.48
C SER A 36 0.05 14.83 11.99
N ARG A 37 -0.52 13.71 12.44
CA ARG A 37 0.18 12.56 13.02
C ARG A 37 -0.42 11.24 12.52
N THR A 38 0.43 10.26 12.25
CA THR A 38 0.06 8.93 11.74
C THR A 38 0.49 7.80 12.69
N GLY A 39 0.70 8.14 13.97
CA GLY A 39 1.03 7.18 15.02
C GLY A 39 -0.16 6.34 15.48
N SER A 40 0.14 5.34 16.32
CA SER A 40 -0.88 4.48 16.94
C SER A 40 -1.89 5.27 17.78
N ASP A 41 -1.48 6.38 18.37
CA ASP A 41 -2.33 7.28 19.15
C ASP A 41 -3.46 7.93 18.34
N ILE A 42 -3.31 7.99 17.02
CA ILE A 42 -4.35 8.48 16.09
C ILE A 42 -5.04 7.33 15.37
N LEU A 43 -4.26 6.36 14.87
CA LEU A 43 -4.80 5.29 14.03
C LEU A 43 -5.70 4.33 14.81
N LEU A 44 -5.39 4.02 16.08
CA LEU A 44 -6.21 3.13 16.89
C LEU A 44 -7.62 3.71 17.13
N PRO A 45 -7.78 4.94 17.67
CA PRO A 45 -9.11 5.54 17.81
C PRO A 45 -9.86 5.65 16.48
N PHE A 46 -9.16 5.96 15.39
CA PHE A 46 -9.77 6.03 14.06
C PHE A 46 -10.37 4.68 13.62
N PHE A 47 -9.60 3.61 13.73
CA PHE A 47 -10.06 2.26 13.39
C PHE A 47 -11.11 1.73 14.38
N GLU A 48 -11.02 2.06 15.67
CA GLU A 48 -12.03 1.68 16.66
C GLU A 48 -13.40 2.28 16.33
N ASN A 49 -13.44 3.55 15.89
CA ASN A 49 -14.69 4.18 15.45
C ASN A 49 -15.30 3.45 14.23
N ILE A 50 -14.47 2.96 13.32
CA ILE A 50 -14.91 2.13 12.20
C ILE A 50 -15.49 0.81 12.71
N LYS A 51 -14.77 0.10 13.59
CA LYS A 51 -15.20 -1.18 14.16
C LYS A 51 -16.52 -1.02 14.91
N ASN A 52 -16.69 0.06 15.67
CA ASN A 52 -17.94 0.34 16.38
C ASN A 52 -19.11 0.55 15.41
N ARG A 53 -18.86 1.13 14.23
CA ARG A 53 -19.89 1.31 13.20
C ARG A 53 -20.22 0.02 12.46
N ILE A 54 -19.23 -0.83 12.22
CA ILE A 54 -19.33 -2.08 11.46
C ILE A 54 -18.57 -3.18 12.19
N ALA A 55 -19.17 -3.71 13.26
CA ALA A 55 -18.52 -4.71 14.13
C ALA A 55 -18.24 -6.04 13.43
N THR A 56 -18.94 -6.31 12.33
CA THR A 56 -18.81 -7.54 11.53
C THR A 56 -17.85 -7.39 10.35
N LEU A 57 -17.13 -6.25 10.24
CA LEU A 57 -16.16 -6.05 9.17
C LEU A 57 -15.07 -7.12 9.26
N LYS A 58 -14.91 -7.91 8.19
CA LYS A 58 -13.83 -8.88 8.04
C LYS A 58 -12.95 -8.46 6.87
N THR A 59 -11.64 -8.52 7.08
CA THR A 59 -10.67 -8.10 6.05
C THR A 59 -9.79 -9.28 5.65
N ALA A 60 -10.01 -9.82 4.46
CA ALA A 60 -9.16 -10.88 3.93
C ALA A 60 -7.78 -10.35 3.50
N ILE A 61 -7.77 -9.18 2.85
CA ILE A 61 -6.57 -8.56 2.29
C ILE A 61 -6.50 -7.11 2.78
N LEU A 62 -5.38 -6.76 3.39
CA LEU A 62 -5.05 -5.39 3.78
C LEU A 62 -3.89 -4.91 2.90
N MET A 63 -4.12 -3.86 2.11
CA MET A 63 -3.06 -3.25 1.29
C MET A 63 -2.69 -1.87 1.83
N THR A 64 -1.41 -1.64 2.11
CA THR A 64 -0.88 -0.36 2.61
C THR A 64 0.42 0.00 1.89
N ASP A 65 1.00 1.15 2.20
CA ASP A 65 2.41 1.42 1.91
C ASP A 65 3.35 0.52 2.76
N ASP A 66 4.66 0.75 2.65
CA ASP A 66 5.71 0.01 3.37
C ASP A 66 5.91 0.52 4.81
N THR A 67 4.83 0.99 5.45
CA THR A 67 4.84 1.50 6.82
C THR A 67 4.05 0.57 7.74
N ASN A 68 4.70 0.03 8.78
CA ASN A 68 4.06 -0.91 9.72
C ASN A 68 2.94 -0.29 10.58
N ALA A 69 2.85 1.04 10.66
CA ALA A 69 1.89 1.73 11.51
C ALA A 69 0.43 1.34 11.20
N PHE A 70 0.06 1.27 9.91
CA PHE A 70 -1.28 0.90 9.50
C PHE A 70 -1.61 -0.55 9.80
N VAL A 71 -0.71 -1.47 9.48
CA VAL A 71 -0.89 -2.92 9.70
C VAL A 71 -1.04 -3.20 11.19
N ASN A 72 -0.10 -2.70 11.99
CA ASN A 72 -0.11 -2.91 13.44
C ASN A 72 -1.39 -2.38 14.08
N ALA A 73 -1.81 -1.16 13.74
CA ALA A 73 -3.03 -0.58 14.30
C ALA A 73 -4.29 -1.34 13.81
N TRP A 74 -4.32 -1.79 12.57
CA TRP A 74 -5.43 -2.57 12.02
C TRP A 74 -5.60 -3.91 12.74
N GLU A 75 -4.51 -4.67 12.90
CA GLU A 75 -4.51 -5.97 13.58
C GLU A 75 -4.91 -5.84 15.06
N MET A 76 -4.41 -4.80 15.75
CA MET A 76 -4.81 -4.51 17.13
C MET A 76 -6.31 -4.22 17.25
N THR A 77 -6.88 -3.46 16.31
CA THR A 77 -8.30 -3.08 16.37
C THR A 77 -9.23 -4.22 15.96
N PHE A 78 -9.02 -4.84 14.80
CA PHE A 78 -9.96 -5.81 14.25
C PHE A 78 -9.71 -7.25 14.73
N SER A 79 -8.51 -7.53 15.28
CA SER A 79 -8.08 -8.89 15.66
C SER A 79 -8.14 -9.91 14.51
N ASP A 80 -8.18 -9.40 13.28
CA ASP A 80 -8.16 -10.17 12.03
C ASP A 80 -6.70 -10.39 11.59
N LYS A 81 -6.40 -11.57 11.07
CA LYS A 81 -5.12 -11.86 10.39
C LYS A 81 -5.28 -11.68 8.89
N SER A 82 -5.45 -10.43 8.47
CA SER A 82 -5.49 -10.09 7.05
C SER A 82 -4.15 -10.43 6.38
N VAL A 83 -4.19 -10.92 5.15
CA VAL A 83 -2.98 -11.00 4.33
C VAL A 83 -2.56 -9.57 3.99
N HIS A 84 -1.37 -9.17 4.43
CA HIS A 84 -0.82 -7.85 4.14
C HIS A 84 -0.16 -7.85 2.75
N LEU A 85 -0.57 -6.91 1.90
CA LEU A 85 0.04 -6.66 0.60
C LEU A 85 0.63 -5.25 0.55
N LEU A 86 1.78 -5.11 -0.12
CA LEU A 86 2.33 -3.80 -0.44
C LEU A 86 1.57 -3.16 -1.61
N CYS A 87 1.30 -1.87 -1.50
CA CYS A 87 0.68 -1.11 -2.56
C CYS A 87 1.59 -1.05 -3.79
N ILE A 88 1.09 -1.58 -4.92
CA ILE A 88 1.83 -1.65 -6.18
C ILE A 88 2.29 -0.28 -6.69
N TRP A 89 1.54 0.78 -6.40
CA TRP A 89 1.92 2.14 -6.76
C TRP A 89 3.18 2.59 -6.01
N HIS A 90 3.24 2.34 -4.69
CA HIS A 90 4.39 2.66 -3.85
C HIS A 90 5.63 1.85 -4.23
N VAL A 91 5.44 0.55 -4.51
CA VAL A 91 6.49 -0.34 -5.02
C VAL A 91 7.07 0.23 -6.32
N ASN A 92 6.22 0.53 -7.32
CA ASN A 92 6.65 1.12 -8.59
C ASN A 92 7.33 2.48 -8.42
N LYS A 93 6.82 3.36 -7.55
CA LYS A 93 7.43 4.66 -7.25
C LYS A 93 8.84 4.48 -6.70
N ASN A 94 9.02 3.59 -5.72
CA ASN A 94 10.32 3.33 -5.09
C ASN A 94 11.32 2.69 -6.05
N ILE A 95 10.88 1.73 -6.87
CA ILE A 95 11.70 1.15 -7.93
C ILE A 95 12.16 2.22 -8.92
N ASN A 96 11.23 3.05 -9.43
CA ASN A 96 11.57 4.09 -10.40
C ASN A 96 12.54 5.12 -9.81
N ARG A 97 12.35 5.52 -8.55
CA ARG A 97 13.28 6.39 -7.84
C ARG A 97 14.68 5.76 -7.77
N ASN A 98 14.78 4.53 -7.29
CA ASN A 98 16.05 3.83 -7.13
C ASN A 98 16.76 3.61 -8.46
N LYS A 99 16.03 3.14 -9.48
CA LYS A 99 16.54 2.96 -10.83
C LYS A 99 17.14 4.25 -11.40
N ASN A 100 16.43 5.38 -11.25
CA ASN A 100 16.90 6.65 -11.79
C ASN A 100 18.18 7.15 -11.12
N VAL A 101 18.38 6.83 -9.83
CA VAL A 101 19.56 7.21 -9.05
C VAL A 101 20.73 6.24 -9.28
N LYS A 102 20.46 4.93 -9.29
CA LYS A 102 21.48 3.88 -9.25
C LYS A 102 21.96 3.46 -10.64
N VAL A 103 21.10 3.51 -11.66
CA VAL A 103 21.42 3.09 -13.02
C VAL A 103 21.74 4.33 -13.84
N LYS A 104 22.94 4.42 -14.40
CA LYS A 104 23.36 5.60 -15.20
C LYS A 104 23.05 5.45 -16.68
N ILE A 105 23.17 4.24 -17.21
CA ILE A 105 22.98 3.93 -18.64
C ILE A 105 21.48 3.88 -18.95
N SER A 106 21.05 4.65 -19.95
CA SER A 106 19.63 4.78 -20.33
C SER A 106 19.02 3.47 -20.81
N ASP A 107 19.76 2.69 -21.59
CA ASP A 107 19.27 1.41 -22.13
C ASP A 107 19.00 0.42 -21.00
N ASN A 108 19.92 0.32 -20.03
CA ASN A 108 19.73 -0.50 -18.83
C ASN A 108 18.50 -0.04 -18.03
N LYS A 109 18.19 1.26 -17.94
CA LYS A 109 16.95 1.73 -17.27
C LYS A 109 15.69 1.21 -17.97
N SER A 110 15.71 1.13 -19.29
CA SER A 110 14.57 0.67 -20.08
C SER A 110 14.39 -0.83 -19.94
N MET A 111 15.48 -1.60 -20.02
CA MET A 111 15.48 -3.05 -19.80
C MET A 111 15.00 -3.41 -18.39
N ILE A 112 15.60 -2.83 -17.35
CA ILE A 112 15.21 -3.05 -15.95
C ILE A 112 13.74 -2.69 -15.71
N LYS A 113 13.24 -1.62 -16.35
CA LYS A 113 11.82 -1.25 -16.23
C LYS A 113 10.89 -2.30 -16.82
N ALA A 114 11.27 -2.91 -17.95
CA ALA A 114 10.47 -3.95 -18.58
C ALA A 114 10.47 -5.22 -17.71
N GLU A 115 11.65 -5.71 -17.30
CA GLU A 115 11.76 -6.92 -16.48
C GLU A 115 11.04 -6.79 -15.14
N ILE A 116 11.18 -5.66 -14.44
CA ILE A 116 10.47 -5.45 -13.18
C ILE A 116 8.95 -5.38 -13.40
N LYS A 117 8.49 -4.80 -14.52
CA LYS A 117 7.06 -4.78 -14.83
C LYS A 117 6.54 -6.22 -14.98
N ASP A 118 7.27 -7.06 -15.71
CA ASP A 118 6.88 -8.45 -15.94
C ASP A 118 6.82 -9.21 -14.60
N ILE A 119 7.83 -9.06 -13.74
CA ILE A 119 7.87 -9.63 -12.38
C ILE A 119 6.66 -9.17 -11.55
N LEU A 120 6.36 -7.87 -11.53
CA LEU A 120 5.32 -7.30 -10.67
C LEU A 120 3.89 -7.61 -11.12
N THR A 121 3.71 -8.03 -12.37
CA THR A 121 2.40 -8.41 -12.92
C THR A 121 2.20 -9.92 -13.05
N GLU A 122 3.23 -10.71 -12.76
CA GLU A 122 3.14 -12.17 -12.78
C GLU A 122 2.30 -12.69 -11.60
N ILE A 123 1.37 -13.60 -11.90
CA ILE A 123 0.42 -14.17 -10.94
C ILE A 123 0.71 -15.64 -10.64
N ASP A 124 1.44 -16.34 -11.51
CA ASP A 124 1.91 -17.69 -11.28
C ASP A 124 3.21 -17.66 -10.46
N GLU A 125 3.17 -18.26 -9.27
CA GLU A 125 4.29 -18.23 -8.32
C GLU A 125 5.57 -18.87 -8.87
N THR A 126 5.44 -19.94 -9.67
CA THR A 126 6.60 -20.61 -10.28
C THR A 126 7.28 -19.69 -11.29
N THR A 127 6.48 -19.08 -12.18
CA THR A 127 6.96 -18.14 -13.19
C THR A 127 7.53 -16.89 -12.54
N PHE A 128 6.88 -16.36 -11.50
CA PHE A 128 7.38 -15.24 -10.71
C PHE A 128 8.78 -15.51 -10.16
N ASN A 129 8.97 -16.66 -9.50
CA ASN A 129 10.27 -17.03 -8.94
C ASN A 129 11.34 -17.17 -10.03
N VAL A 130 11.00 -17.76 -11.18
CA VAL A 130 11.91 -17.85 -12.33
C VAL A 130 12.29 -16.48 -12.88
N LEU A 131 11.35 -15.53 -12.95
CA LEU A 131 11.62 -14.16 -13.40
C LEU A 131 12.52 -13.41 -12.42
N VAL A 132 12.29 -13.58 -11.11
CA VAL A 132 13.12 -12.99 -10.04
C VAL A 132 14.55 -13.55 -10.09
N GLU A 133 14.73 -14.85 -10.27
CA GLU A 133 16.05 -15.47 -10.38
C GLU A 133 16.83 -15.02 -11.62
N LYS A 134 16.13 -14.70 -12.70
CA LYS A 134 16.73 -14.26 -13.98
C LYS A 134 16.95 -12.75 -14.07
N PHE A 135 16.45 -11.98 -13.11
CA PHE A 135 16.56 -10.53 -13.10
C PHE A 135 18.02 -10.06 -13.05
N VAL A 136 18.40 -9.13 -13.93
CA VAL A 136 19.79 -8.70 -14.21
C VAL A 136 20.23 -7.45 -13.44
#